data_AF-A0A834P995-F1
#
_entry.id   AF-A0A834P995-F1
#
_cell.length_a   1.000
_cell.length_b   1.000
_cell.length_c   1.000
_cell.angle_alpha   90.00
_cell.angle_beta   90.00
_cell.angle_gamma   90.00
#
_symmetry.space_group_name_H-M   'P 1'
#
loop_
_entity.id
_entity.type
_entity.pdbx_description
1 polymer ?
#
loop_
_entity_poly.entity_id
_entity_poly.type
_entity_poly.pdbx_seq_one_letter_code
_entity_poly.pdbx_strand_id
1 'polypeptide(L)'
;MTCQQGLEGTNCLENNKRWKTAPVMCLSPLFVNCSSQRESKITEEYKLKLPDVDTLTYNYMIKQSTLNAVNNASELLTITYAAIEAASVEYRTLLIKLINLYKDTIENEFADYHGDAIVQIRGETQDKKEMLTQLISFMQYVRKMADSATEICYTYGMNNLCSTLSQRVHDAIKNVEKEIYNNQQLEKEYLCIQQECIIKTKEP
;
A
#
# COMPACT_ATOMS: atom_id res chain seq x y z
N MET A 1 5.14 74.37 0.73
CA MET A 1 4.26 73.27 1.18
C MET A 1 5.15 72.24 1.86
N THR A 2 5.47 72.43 3.15
CA THR A 2 4.83 71.79 4.34
C THR A 2 4.89 70.25 4.26
N CYS A 3 5.83 69.65 5.00
CA CYS A 3 5.68 69.04 6.35
C CYS A 3 5.28 67.55 6.25
N GLN A 4 6.19 66.63 6.59
CA GLN A 4 6.21 65.90 7.86
C GLN A 4 4.97 65.02 8.09
N GLN A 5 5.15 63.71 8.20
CA GLN A 5 4.86 62.91 9.41
C GLN A 5 5.13 61.42 9.17
N GLY A 6 5.87 60.83 10.10
CA GLY A 6 5.83 59.40 10.39
C GLY A 6 4.95 59.13 11.61
N LEU A 7 5.04 57.88 12.12
CA LEU A 7 4.30 57.25 13.23
C LEU A 7 2.96 56.67 12.75
N GLU A 8 2.55 55.43 13.01
CA GLU A 8 2.73 54.50 14.14
C GLU A 8 2.77 53.06 13.56
N GLY A 9 3.57 52.10 14.02
CA GLY A 9 3.50 51.48 15.34
C GLY A 9 2.53 50.27 15.34
N THR A 10 3.05 49.05 15.17
CA THR A 10 2.85 47.86 16.04
C THR A 10 2.93 46.51 15.30
N ASN A 11 3.51 45.57 16.04
CA ASN A 11 3.90 44.21 15.72
C ASN A 11 2.75 43.22 15.46
N CYS A 12 3.19 42.03 15.04
CA CYS A 12 2.64 40.70 15.31
C CYS A 12 1.81 40.04 14.22
N LEU A 13 2.44 39.02 13.61
CA LEU A 13 1.96 37.63 13.50
C LEU A 13 0.45 37.46 13.27
N GLU A 14 0.07 36.95 12.10
CA GLU A 14 -0.61 35.65 12.10
C GLU A 14 -0.70 35.00 10.72
N ASN A 15 -0.49 33.69 10.76
CA ASN A 15 -0.65 32.74 9.69
C ASN A 15 -2.08 32.73 9.14
N ASN A 16 -2.24 32.78 7.82
CA ASN A 16 -3.30 31.99 7.18
C ASN A 16 -3.05 31.79 5.68
N LYS A 17 -2.23 30.79 5.33
CA LYS A 17 -2.26 30.21 3.98
C LYS A 17 -3.56 29.41 3.84
N ARG A 18 -4.62 30.12 3.47
CA ARG A 18 -5.94 29.58 3.13
C ARG A 18 -5.87 29.00 1.72
N TRP A 19 -5.54 27.71 1.61
CA TRP A 19 -5.66 26.96 0.37
C TRP A 19 -7.15 26.84 0.05
N LYS A 20 -7.64 27.61 -0.92
CA LYS A 20 -8.99 27.47 -1.45
C LYS A 20 -9.02 26.18 -2.28
N THR A 21 -9.56 25.10 -1.73
CA THR A 21 -9.98 23.93 -2.49
C THR A 21 -11.31 24.24 -3.17
N ALA A 22 -11.29 24.44 -4.49
CA ALA A 22 -12.50 24.36 -5.29
C ALA A 22 -12.86 22.87 -5.49
N PRO A 23 -14.14 22.48 -5.43
CA PRO A 23 -14.52 21.10 -5.68
C PRO A 23 -14.35 20.79 -7.16
N VAL A 24 -13.50 19.80 -7.48
CA VAL A 24 -13.43 19.18 -8.81
C VAL A 24 -14.68 18.33 -8.96
N MET A 25 -15.69 18.85 -9.67
CA MET A 25 -16.83 18.06 -10.13
C MET A 25 -16.33 17.11 -11.24
N CYS A 26 -16.20 15.83 -10.90
CA CYS A 26 -16.10 14.77 -11.90
C CYS A 26 -17.47 14.62 -12.57
N LEU A 27 -17.67 15.32 -13.69
CA LEU A 27 -18.75 15.04 -14.62
C LEU A 27 -18.45 13.73 -15.33
N SER A 28 -19.17 12.68 -14.97
CA SER A 28 -19.30 11.47 -15.80
C SER A 28 -19.80 11.90 -17.18
N PRO A 29 -19.14 11.55 -18.30
CA PRO A 29 -19.74 11.77 -19.61
C PRO A 29 -20.90 10.77 -19.77
N LEU A 30 -22.11 11.23 -19.50
CA LEU A 30 -23.33 10.61 -20.01
C LEU A 30 -23.31 10.72 -21.53
N PHE A 31 -23.65 9.62 -22.19
CA PHE A 31 -23.70 9.41 -23.63
C PHE A 31 -24.08 10.66 -24.44
N VAL A 32 -23.16 11.10 -25.30
CA VAL A 32 -23.44 12.11 -26.32
C VAL A 32 -24.26 11.45 -27.42
N ASN A 33 -25.58 11.67 -27.41
CA ASN A 33 -26.39 11.51 -28.62
C ASN A 33 -26.11 12.73 -29.53
N CYS A 34 -25.20 12.56 -30.49
CA CYS A 34 -24.90 13.59 -31.47
C CYS A 34 -25.82 13.41 -32.69
N SER A 35 -26.98 14.07 -32.68
CA SER A 35 -27.75 14.30 -33.90
C SER A 35 -27.08 15.40 -34.72
N SER A 36 -26.21 15.02 -35.65
CA SER A 36 -25.90 15.88 -36.79
C SER A 36 -25.86 15.05 -38.07
N GLN A 37 -26.92 15.18 -38.88
CA GLN A 37 -26.91 14.75 -40.26
C GLN A 37 -25.89 15.59 -41.03
N ARG A 38 -24.78 14.97 -41.39
CA ARG A 38 -24.01 15.32 -42.59
C ARG A 38 -23.92 14.07 -43.43
N GLU A 39 -24.72 14.02 -44.49
CA GLU A 39 -24.65 13.01 -45.53
C GLU A 39 -23.24 13.04 -46.14
N SER A 40 -22.40 12.10 -45.71
CA SER A 40 -21.15 11.77 -46.37
C SER A 40 -21.33 10.40 -46.99
N LYS A 41 -21.05 10.30 -48.29
CA LYS A 41 -21.06 9.04 -49.06
C LYS A 41 -20.23 8.01 -48.31
N ILE A 42 -20.89 7.00 -47.75
CA ILE A 42 -20.26 5.85 -47.12
C ILE A 42 -19.68 4.99 -48.24
N THR A 43 -18.37 5.11 -48.45
CA THR A 43 -17.59 4.13 -49.22
C THR A 43 -17.43 2.89 -48.33
N GLU A 44 -17.77 1.72 -48.88
CA GLU A 44 -17.91 0.37 -48.29
C GLU A 44 -16.68 -0.23 -47.54
N GLU A 45 -15.76 0.57 -46.98
CA GLU A 45 -14.52 0.05 -46.38
C GLU A 45 -14.36 0.25 -44.87
N TYR A 46 -15.35 0.85 -44.20
CA TYR A 46 -15.46 0.83 -42.74
C TYR A 46 -16.75 0.15 -42.32
N LYS A 47 -16.87 -1.15 -42.62
CA LYS A 47 -17.73 -2.02 -41.81
C LYS A 47 -17.14 -2.05 -40.41
N LEU A 48 -17.60 -1.13 -39.56
CA LEU A 48 -17.62 -1.34 -38.12
C LEU A 48 -18.23 -2.73 -37.94
N LYS A 49 -17.41 -3.73 -37.62
CA LYS A 49 -17.92 -5.03 -37.19
C LYS A 49 -18.67 -4.74 -35.90
N LEU A 50 -20.00 -4.65 -36.00
CA LEU A 50 -20.85 -4.67 -34.82
C LEU A 50 -20.41 -5.92 -34.01
N PRO A 51 -20.18 -5.79 -32.70
CA PRO A 51 -19.96 -6.95 -31.85
C PRO A 51 -21.09 -7.94 -32.12
N ASP A 52 -20.71 -9.21 -32.35
CA ASP A 52 -21.64 -10.30 -32.61
C ASP A 52 -22.78 -10.26 -31.58
N VAL A 53 -24.03 -10.50 -31.96
CA VAL A 53 -25.20 -10.31 -31.08
C VAL A 53 -25.09 -11.21 -29.84
N ASP A 54 -24.37 -12.33 -29.95
CA ASP A 54 -24.02 -13.23 -28.85
C ASP A 54 -23.01 -12.62 -27.85
N THR A 55 -22.12 -11.73 -28.29
CA THR A 55 -21.19 -10.96 -27.44
C THR A 55 -21.83 -9.79 -26.70
N LEU A 56 -23.09 -9.47 -26.99
CA LEU A 56 -23.86 -8.42 -26.31
C LEU A 56 -24.77 -8.96 -25.19
N THR A 57 -24.54 -10.19 -24.73
CA THR A 57 -25.31 -10.78 -23.62
C THR A 57 -24.74 -10.32 -22.28
N TYR A 58 -25.60 -9.98 -21.30
CA TYR A 58 -25.17 -9.64 -19.94
C TYR A 58 -24.21 -10.66 -19.32
N ASN A 59 -24.42 -11.96 -19.58
CA ASN A 59 -23.54 -13.03 -19.12
C ASN A 59 -22.10 -12.87 -19.64
N TYR A 60 -21.93 -12.55 -20.92
CA TYR A 60 -20.61 -12.29 -21.49
C TYR A 60 -19.94 -11.08 -20.84
N MET A 61 -20.67 -9.97 -20.70
CA MET A 61 -20.16 -8.76 -20.05
C MET A 61 -19.73 -9.01 -18.60
N ILE A 62 -20.50 -9.82 -17.86
CA ILE A 62 -20.17 -10.18 -16.48
C ILE A 62 -18.91 -11.04 -16.47
N LYS A 63 -18.82 -12.09 -17.29
CA LYS A 63 -17.61 -12.93 -17.39
C LYS A 63 -16.36 -12.12 -17.73
N GLN A 64 -16.46 -11.17 -18.66
CA GLN A 64 -15.35 -10.29 -19.03
C GLN A 64 -14.94 -9.36 -17.87
N SER A 65 -15.93 -8.80 -17.16
CA SER A 65 -15.67 -7.95 -15.99
C SER A 65 -15.05 -8.74 -14.84
N THR A 66 -15.52 -9.97 -14.62
CA THR A 66 -14.96 -10.91 -13.65
C THR A 66 -13.52 -11.27 -13.99
N LEU A 67 -13.20 -11.52 -15.26
CA LEU A 67 -11.83 -11.75 -15.70
C LEU A 67 -10.90 -10.59 -15.33
N ASN A 68 -11.34 -9.35 -15.56
CA ASN A 68 -10.59 -8.17 -15.15
C ASN A 68 -10.41 -8.09 -13.62
N ALA A 69 -11.46 -8.37 -12.86
CA ALA A 69 -11.39 -8.40 -11.40
C ALA A 69 -10.38 -9.44 -10.88
N VAL A 70 -10.37 -10.64 -11.46
CA VAL A 70 -9.41 -11.71 -11.13
C VAL A 70 -7.97 -11.30 -11.43
N ASN A 71 -7.74 -10.67 -12.59
CA ASN A 71 -6.41 -10.20 -12.98
C ASN A 71 -5.91 -9.12 -12.02
N ASN A 72 -6.74 -8.11 -11.73
CA ASN A 72 -6.39 -7.04 -10.79
C ASN A 72 -6.13 -7.58 -9.39
N ALA A 73 -6.96 -8.52 -8.91
CA ALA A 73 -6.76 -9.16 -7.61
C ALA A 73 -5.44 -9.95 -7.58
N SER A 74 -5.14 -10.71 -8.64
CA SER A 74 -3.88 -11.45 -8.75
C SER A 74 -2.65 -10.54 -8.74
N GLU A 75 -2.71 -9.43 -9.46
CA GLU A 75 -1.64 -8.44 -9.52
C GLU A 75 -1.43 -7.79 -8.14
N LEU A 76 -2.51 -7.36 -7.49
CA LEU A 76 -2.43 -6.78 -6.15
C LEU A 76 -1.90 -7.76 -5.11
N LEU A 77 -2.29 -9.04 -5.17
CA LEU A 77 -1.72 -10.08 -4.29
C LEU A 77 -0.20 -10.16 -4.47
N THR A 78 0.26 -10.17 -5.72
CA THR A 78 1.68 -10.29 -6.05
C THR A 78 2.46 -9.07 -5.59
N ILE A 79 2.01 -7.88 -5.95
CA ILE A 79 2.68 -6.60 -5.61
C ILE A 79 2.70 -6.41 -4.09
N THR A 80 1.56 -6.65 -3.42
CA THR A 80 1.47 -6.47 -1.97
C THR A 80 2.35 -7.47 -1.22
N TYR A 81 2.37 -8.73 -1.66
CA TYR A 81 3.26 -9.74 -1.08
C TYR A 81 4.74 -9.34 -1.25
N ALA A 82 5.15 -8.97 -2.46
CA ALA A 82 6.53 -8.57 -2.73
C ALA A 82 6.95 -7.34 -1.89
N ALA A 83 6.04 -6.38 -1.71
CA ALA A 83 6.28 -5.23 -0.84
C ALA A 83 6.45 -5.63 0.64
N ILE A 84 5.61 -6.56 1.14
CA ILE A 84 5.73 -7.10 2.50
C ILE A 84 7.06 -7.83 2.69
N GLU A 85 7.44 -8.67 1.73
CA GLU A 85 8.70 -9.42 1.77
C GLU A 85 9.92 -8.48 1.81
N ALA A 86 9.99 -7.52 0.90
CA ALA A 86 11.07 -6.54 0.85
C ALA A 86 11.15 -5.71 2.15
N ALA A 87 10.02 -5.18 2.61
CA ALA A 87 9.97 -4.42 3.86
C ALA A 87 10.34 -5.28 5.08
N SER A 88 10.00 -6.57 5.07
CA SER A 88 10.34 -7.51 6.14
C SER A 88 11.84 -7.78 6.19
N VAL A 89 12.51 -7.92 5.04
CA VAL A 89 13.97 -8.07 4.97
C VAL A 89 14.67 -6.84 5.54
N GLU A 90 14.23 -5.63 5.17
CA GLU A 90 14.79 -4.38 5.70
C GLU A 90 14.55 -4.26 7.21
N TYR A 91 13.33 -4.53 7.67
CA TYR A 91 12.98 -4.49 9.09
C TYR A 91 13.84 -5.45 9.92
N ARG A 92 14.01 -6.70 9.45
CA ARG A 92 14.87 -7.67 10.12
C ARG A 92 16.34 -7.25 10.12
N THR A 93 16.81 -6.61 9.05
CA THR A 93 18.17 -6.07 9.00
C THR A 93 18.39 -5.00 10.06
N LEU A 94 17.42 -4.11 10.28
CA LEU A 94 17.48 -3.09 11.33
C LEU A 94 17.44 -3.73 12.73
N LEU A 95 16.59 -4.73 12.95
CA LEU A 95 16.56 -5.49 14.20
C LEU A 95 17.89 -6.18 14.51
N ILE A 96 18.52 -6.82 13.52
CA ILE A 96 19.84 -7.44 13.70
C ILE A 96 20.89 -6.40 14.09
N LYS A 97 20.88 -5.21 13.45
CA LYS A 97 21.79 -4.13 13.83
C LYS A 97 21.58 -3.69 15.28
N LEU A 98 20.32 -3.53 15.71
CA LEU A 98 20.02 -3.20 17.11
C LEU A 98 20.48 -4.28 18.08
N ILE A 99 20.23 -5.56 17.75
CA ILE A 99 20.68 -6.69 18.57
C ILE A 99 22.20 -6.63 18.75
N ASN A 100 22.96 -6.41 17.68
CA ASN A 100 24.42 -6.35 17.74
C ASN A 100 24.90 -5.15 18.59
N LEU A 101 24.33 -3.96 18.38
CA LEU A 101 24.69 -2.79 19.18
C LEU A 101 24.42 -2.98 20.67
N TYR A 102 23.30 -3.62 21.03
CA TYR A 102 22.99 -3.92 22.42
C TYR A 102 23.93 -4.97 23.01
N LYS A 103 24.30 -6.01 22.24
CA LYS A 103 25.31 -7.01 22.67
C LYS A 103 26.66 -6.34 22.91
N ASP A 104 27.12 -5.50 21.98
CA ASP A 104 28.38 -4.76 22.10
C ASP A 104 28.39 -3.83 23.32
N THR A 105 27.25 -3.20 23.62
CA THR A 105 27.07 -2.33 24.80
C THR A 105 27.13 -3.13 26.10
N ILE A 106 26.56 -4.33 26.12
CA ILE A 106 26.61 -5.25 27.26
C ILE A 106 28.04 -5.73 27.53
N GLU A 107 28.80 -6.06 26.47
CA GLU A 107 30.14 -6.65 26.60
C GLU A 107 31.23 -5.63 26.98
N ASN A 108 31.13 -4.39 26.48
CA ASN A 108 32.21 -3.42 26.61
C ASN A 108 32.04 -2.43 27.78
N GLU A 109 30.95 -2.49 28.56
CA GLU A 109 30.62 -1.59 29.70
C GLU A 109 30.63 -0.06 29.39
N PHE A 110 30.98 0.37 28.18
CA PHE A 110 30.89 1.75 27.71
C PHE A 110 29.49 2.04 27.18
N ALA A 111 28.54 2.22 28.11
CA ALA A 111 27.12 2.47 27.81
C ALA A 111 26.86 3.64 26.85
N ASP A 112 27.80 4.59 26.72
CA ASP A 112 27.58 5.87 26.03
C ASP A 112 28.08 5.90 24.57
N TYR A 113 28.86 4.93 24.12
CA TYR A 113 29.48 5.00 22.77
C TYR A 113 28.49 4.75 21.62
N HIS A 114 27.42 3.97 21.86
CA HIS A 114 26.43 3.60 20.85
C HIS A 114 25.06 4.26 21.02
N GLY A 115 24.90 5.15 22.01
CA GLY A 115 23.60 5.71 22.39
C GLY A 115 22.85 6.36 21.22
N ASP A 116 23.49 7.29 20.52
CA ASP A 116 22.89 7.99 19.38
C ASP A 116 22.53 7.04 18.22
N ALA A 117 23.41 6.09 17.91
CA ALA A 117 23.18 5.10 16.86
C ALA A 117 22.00 4.18 17.19
N ILE A 118 21.88 3.76 18.46
CA ILE A 118 20.74 2.96 18.94
C ILE A 118 19.45 3.78 18.81
N VAL A 119 19.45 5.05 19.21
CA VAL A 119 18.27 5.93 19.10
C VAL A 119 17.85 6.09 17.64
N GLN A 120 18.79 6.38 16.75
CA GLN A 120 18.52 6.54 15.31
C GLN A 120 17.91 5.25 14.72
N ILE A 121 18.58 4.11 14.89
CA ILE A 121 18.15 2.85 14.28
C ILE A 121 16.81 2.39 14.88
N ARG A 122 16.52 2.69 16.15
CA ARG A 122 15.20 2.45 16.74
C ARG A 122 14.10 3.25 16.06
N GLY A 123 14.37 4.51 15.70
CA GLY A 123 13.45 5.32 14.89
C GLY A 123 13.17 4.67 13.54
N GLU A 124 14.23 4.33 12.80
CA GLU A 124 14.10 3.66 11.48
C GLU A 124 13.35 2.31 11.58
N THR A 125 13.62 1.55 12.65
CA THR A 125 12.96 0.27 12.93
C THR A 125 11.47 0.46 13.17
N GLN A 126 11.08 1.50 13.92
CA GLN A 126 9.69 1.82 14.20
C GLN A 126 8.96 2.25 12.92
N ASP A 127 9.56 3.13 12.11
CA ASP A 127 8.99 3.57 10.83
C ASP A 127 8.73 2.36 9.90
N LYS A 128 9.69 1.43 9.84
CA LYS A 128 9.55 0.19 9.06
C LYS A 128 8.47 -0.73 9.61
N LYS A 129 8.34 -0.85 10.93
CA LYS A 129 7.28 -1.63 11.57
C LYS A 129 5.89 -1.09 11.24
N GLU A 130 5.74 0.23 11.24
CA GLU A 130 4.47 0.89 10.91
C GLU A 130 4.10 0.65 9.44
N MET A 131 5.06 0.82 8.53
CA MET A 131 4.87 0.49 7.10
C MET A 131 4.46 -0.98 6.90
N LEU A 132 5.13 -1.92 7.56
CA LEU A 132 4.76 -3.34 7.50
C LEU A 132 3.33 -3.59 8.00
N THR A 133 2.96 -2.97 9.12
CA THR A 133 1.61 -3.09 9.70
C THR A 133 0.54 -2.61 8.71
N GLN A 134 0.80 -1.51 8.01
CA GLN A 134 -0.09 -0.99 6.97
C GLN A 134 -0.19 -1.94 5.77
N LEU A 135 0.93 -2.47 5.27
CA LEU A 135 0.97 -3.40 4.15
C LEU A 135 0.26 -4.73 4.46
N ILE A 136 0.46 -5.27 5.67
CA ILE A 136 -0.23 -6.49 6.12
C ILE A 136 -1.74 -6.25 6.19
N SER A 137 -2.15 -5.08 6.70
CA SER A 137 -3.57 -4.69 6.73
C SER A 137 -4.13 -4.54 5.31
N PHE A 138 -3.35 -3.97 4.39
CA PHE A 138 -3.72 -3.84 2.99
C PHE A 138 -3.92 -5.21 2.32
N MET A 139 -3.03 -6.18 2.57
CA MET A 139 -3.15 -7.55 2.07
C MET A 139 -4.47 -8.21 2.47
N GLN A 140 -4.99 -7.94 3.67
CA GLN A 140 -6.30 -8.46 4.10
C GLN A 140 -7.46 -7.94 3.24
N TYR A 141 -7.38 -6.69 2.77
CA TYR A 141 -8.38 -6.15 1.84
C TYR A 141 -8.23 -6.73 0.44
N VAL A 142 -7.00 -6.91 -0.04
CA VAL A 142 -6.71 -7.58 -1.31
C VAL A 142 -7.25 -9.01 -1.31
N ARG A 143 -7.07 -9.75 -0.20
CA ARG A 143 -7.66 -11.08 -0.01
C ARG A 143 -9.19 -11.05 -0.17
N LYS A 144 -9.88 -10.14 0.53
CA LYS A 144 -11.35 -10.02 0.43
C LYS A 144 -11.81 -9.75 -1.00
N MET A 145 -11.09 -8.90 -1.73
CA MET A 145 -11.34 -8.64 -3.15
C MET A 145 -11.16 -9.92 -4.00
N ALA A 146 -10.09 -10.67 -3.77
CA ALA A 146 -9.82 -11.92 -4.49
C ALA A 146 -10.85 -13.02 -4.17
N ASP A 147 -11.26 -13.13 -2.90
CA ASP A 147 -12.30 -14.06 -2.46
C ASP A 147 -13.64 -13.74 -3.16
N SER A 148 -14.00 -12.45 -3.22
CA SER A 148 -15.21 -12.00 -3.93
C SER A 148 -15.15 -12.30 -5.43
N ALA A 149 -14.01 -12.03 -6.07
CA ALA A 149 -13.81 -12.34 -7.49
C ALA A 149 -13.87 -13.87 -7.76
N THR A 150 -13.39 -14.68 -6.83
CA THR A 150 -13.45 -16.14 -6.87
C THR A 150 -14.90 -16.64 -6.81
N GLU A 151 -15.72 -16.10 -5.90
CA GLU A 151 -17.14 -16.44 -5.78
C GLU A 151 -17.93 -16.11 -7.06
N ILE A 152 -17.64 -14.96 -7.68
CA ILE A 152 -18.26 -14.58 -8.95
C ILE A 152 -17.80 -15.53 -10.07
N CYS A 153 -16.50 -15.87 -10.14
CA CYS A 153 -16.00 -16.85 -11.12
C CYS A 153 -16.74 -18.17 -11.02
N TYR A 154 -16.92 -18.68 -9.80
CA TYR A 154 -17.65 -19.91 -9.54
C TYR A 154 -19.10 -19.82 -10.03
N THR A 155 -19.81 -18.73 -9.69
CA THR A 155 -21.22 -18.50 -10.05
C THR A 155 -21.44 -18.50 -11.58
N TYR A 156 -20.50 -17.94 -12.35
CA TYR A 156 -20.61 -17.86 -13.82
C TYR A 156 -19.91 -19.02 -14.55
N GLY A 157 -19.52 -20.09 -13.83
CA GLY A 157 -18.94 -21.30 -14.42
C GLY A 157 -17.52 -21.10 -14.95
N MET A 158 -16.78 -20.11 -14.45
CA MET A 158 -15.39 -19.82 -14.80
C MET A 158 -14.42 -20.62 -13.91
N ASN A 159 -14.63 -21.94 -13.82
CA ASN A 159 -14.01 -22.82 -12.81
C ASN A 159 -12.48 -22.78 -12.83
N ASN A 160 -11.84 -22.77 -14.01
CA ASN A 160 -10.38 -22.73 -14.11
C ASN A 160 -9.80 -21.44 -13.51
N LEU A 161 -10.47 -20.31 -13.73
CA LEU A 161 -10.06 -19.00 -13.16
C LEU A 161 -10.30 -18.98 -11.65
N CYS A 162 -11.43 -19.52 -11.20
CA CYS A 162 -11.74 -19.69 -9.78
C CYS A 162 -10.63 -20.47 -9.06
N SER A 163 -10.29 -21.68 -9.54
CA SER A 163 -9.27 -22.53 -8.92
C SER A 163 -7.89 -21.85 -8.93
N THR A 164 -7.52 -21.21 -10.03
CA THR A 164 -6.23 -20.50 -10.16
C THR A 164 -6.13 -19.34 -9.17
N LEU A 165 -7.18 -18.52 -9.05
CA LEU A 165 -7.18 -17.39 -8.12
C LEU A 165 -7.17 -17.85 -6.67
N SER A 166 -7.96 -18.88 -6.32
CA SER A 166 -7.95 -19.46 -4.97
C SER A 166 -6.57 -19.96 -4.55
N GLN A 167 -5.86 -20.63 -5.47
CA GLN A 167 -4.50 -21.08 -5.20
C GLN A 167 -3.55 -19.89 -4.97
N ARG A 168 -3.61 -18.86 -5.81
CA ARG A 168 -2.80 -17.65 -5.65
C ARG A 168 -3.05 -16.94 -4.32
N VAL A 169 -4.32 -16.86 -3.90
CA VAL A 169 -4.68 -16.32 -2.58
C VAL A 169 -4.04 -17.16 -1.48
N HIS A 170 -4.18 -18.48 -1.53
CA HIS A 170 -3.62 -19.37 -0.52
C HIS A 170 -2.10 -19.22 -0.42
N ASP A 171 -1.39 -19.24 -1.54
CA ASP A 171 0.06 -19.13 -1.60
C ASP A 171 0.54 -17.77 -1.08
N ALA A 172 -0.08 -16.67 -1.52
CA ALA A 172 0.30 -15.32 -1.09
C ALA A 172 0.09 -15.14 0.42
N ILE A 173 -1.04 -15.58 0.97
CA ILE A 173 -1.34 -15.46 2.40
C ILE A 173 -0.38 -16.30 3.24
N LYS A 174 -0.12 -17.54 2.83
CA LYS A 174 0.83 -18.41 3.51
C LYS A 174 2.23 -17.79 3.56
N ASN A 175 2.67 -17.16 2.47
CA ASN A 175 3.98 -16.51 2.44
C ASN A 175 4.01 -15.24 3.31
N VAL A 176 2.93 -14.44 3.34
CA VAL A 176 2.81 -13.31 4.26
C VAL A 176 2.86 -13.77 5.73
N GLU A 177 2.13 -14.83 6.08
CA GLU A 177 2.16 -15.40 7.43
C GLU A 177 3.56 -15.86 7.84
N LYS A 178 4.31 -16.45 6.90
CA LYS A 178 5.72 -16.81 7.11
C LYS A 178 6.58 -15.59 7.41
N GLU A 179 6.44 -14.50 6.66
CA GLU A 179 7.20 -13.26 6.90
C GLU A 179 6.85 -12.64 8.26
N ILE A 180 5.56 -12.61 8.62
CA ILE A 180 5.09 -12.15 9.94
C ILE A 180 5.74 -12.98 11.05
N TYR A 181 5.71 -14.31 10.92
CA TYR A 181 6.30 -15.21 11.90
C TYR A 181 7.81 -14.95 12.06
N ASN A 182 8.55 -14.85 10.96
CA ASN A 182 9.99 -14.58 10.98
C ASN A 182 10.32 -13.25 11.65
N ASN A 183 9.54 -12.20 11.35
CA ASN A 183 9.70 -10.88 11.97
C ASN A 183 9.46 -10.96 13.49
N GLN A 184 8.42 -11.67 13.92
CA GLN A 184 8.09 -11.84 15.34
C GLN A 184 9.15 -12.62 16.11
N GLN A 185 9.79 -13.63 15.51
CA GLN A 185 10.87 -14.36 16.18
C GLN A 185 12.06 -13.45 16.45
N LEU A 186 12.48 -12.67 15.46
CA LEU A 186 13.60 -11.76 15.61
C LEU A 186 13.28 -10.59 16.54
N GLU A 187 12.05 -10.08 16.52
CA GLU A 187 11.59 -9.05 17.44
C GLU A 187 11.63 -9.55 18.90
N LYS A 188 11.29 -10.82 19.16
CA LYS A 188 11.44 -11.42 20.49
C LYS A 188 12.90 -11.49 20.94
N GLU A 189 13.81 -11.88 20.06
CA GLU A 189 15.25 -11.88 20.36
C GLU A 189 15.74 -10.47 20.70
N TYR A 190 15.38 -9.49 19.87
CA TYR A 190 15.68 -8.08 20.11
C TYR A 190 15.19 -7.60 21.48
N LEU A 191 13.93 -7.88 21.84
CA LEU A 191 13.36 -7.48 23.12
C LEU A 191 14.08 -8.15 24.31
N CYS A 192 14.48 -9.41 24.16
CA CYS A 192 15.24 -10.14 25.19
C CYS A 192 16.59 -9.47 25.46
N ILE A 193 17.36 -9.20 24.40
CA ILE A 193 18.67 -8.56 24.50
C ILE A 193 18.56 -7.11 25.02
N GLN A 194 17.55 -6.37 24.57
CA GLN A 194 17.29 -5.03 25.08
C GLN A 194 17.01 -5.05 26.60
N GLN A 195 16.21 -6.02 27.06
CA GLN A 195 15.92 -6.18 28.49
C GLN A 195 17.19 -6.51 29.29
N GLU A 196 18.05 -7.39 28.79
CA GLU A 196 19.34 -7.71 29.43
C GLU A 196 20.23 -6.46 29.56
N CYS A 197 20.33 -5.67 28.50
CA CYS A 197 21.09 -4.42 28.51
C CYS A 197 20.56 -3.44 29.57
N ILE A 198 19.24 -3.30 29.69
CA ILE A 198 18.61 -2.41 30.70
C ILE A 198 18.88 -2.90 32.12
N ILE A 199 18.90 -4.22 32.36
CA ILE A 199 19.18 -4.77 33.69
C ILE A 199 20.64 -4.50 34.08
N LYS A 200 21.60 -4.81 33.20
CA LYS A 200 23.03 -4.63 33.46
C LYS A 200 23.41 -3.16 33.66
N THR A 201 22.81 -2.25 32.90
CA THR A 201 23.03 -0.79 33.08
C THR A 201 22.39 -0.21 34.34
N LYS A 202 21.49 -0.95 35.02
CA LYS A 202 20.84 -0.54 36.27
C LYS A 202 21.49 -1.11 37.53
N GLU A 203 22.38 -2.09 37.40
CA GLU A 203 23.18 -2.60 38.53
C GLU A 203 24.35 -1.64 38.78
N PRO A 204 24.41 -0.98 39.95
CA PRO A 204 25.46 -0.02 40.31
C PRO A 204 26.79 -0.67 40.72
#